data_AF-A0ABC8AGS8-F1
#
_entry.id   AF-A0ABC8AGS8-F1
#
_cell.length_a   1.000
_cell.length_b   1.000
_cell.length_c   1.000
_cell.angle_alpha   90.00
_cell.angle_beta   90.00
_cell.angle_gamma   90.00
#
_symmetry.space_group_name_H-M   'P 1'
#
loop_
_entity.id
_entity.type
_entity.pdbx_description
1 polymer ?
#
loop_
_entity_poly.entity_id
_entity_poly.type
_entity_poly.pdbx_seq_one_letter_code
_entity_poly.pdbx_strand_id
1 'polypeptide(L)'
;MLSLWLLFASLAQANGTVDKIQIKGLDKGDDVEMMKNITVSLSLYSVVGKEQGEFRLEYLLSQAEFQTRQALEPFGYYAPTIRIDAPRQNDHITVVIYVDKGEPVRVRQAHVAMTGAAAQDHYLQRDLEDFKPKLGEIFNHPTYEASKVRITRRLAERGYFDADFTHRRVEVTRAAHAADIDLIWESGRRYDMGPVRFHYDYFHEGLFNPLVYWDEGSYFHEGKLDRLRESLTKLDYFSSIDIQPKPEEADPEGNVPVDVKLERAKSKIYTAGISYGSESGAGLRAGVERRYMNARGHKMNARLDYAQNLKSLTTAYQIPAFKWLDGWYIFFARAYDEQTKYIDLRNVKLSAARSGQINRHLTATASLNALRERWRYRADDGTNTVAYQQSTLVYPQLEASYVDVDDATFPRNGSAATVLLRGGASALGSKSNFTQLHGQLRWFHGLGASSRLILRGEAGTTWASDLVAMPPSLRFFAGGVNSIRGYAFREVGPRTAKPDAFALGAKHVFSAGAEFEYYYKGGPFGGAVFVDSGSAFNRYPDWHTGVGIGLRYRSPVGPVRVDIARGLNSPDSKIQLYIDIGANL
;
A
#
# COMPACT_ATOMS: atom_id res chain seq x y z
N MET A 1 91.56 -18.10 11.24
CA MET A 1 90.38 -18.47 12.04
C MET A 1 89.95 -17.26 12.85
N LEU A 2 88.98 -16.49 12.38
CA LEU A 2 88.23 -15.53 13.21
C LEU A 2 86.80 -15.49 12.69
N SER A 3 85.87 -15.92 13.52
CA SER A 3 84.46 -16.13 13.20
C SER A 3 83.67 -14.87 13.52
N LEU A 4 82.98 -14.34 12.52
CA LEU A 4 82.05 -13.22 12.62
C LEU A 4 80.69 -13.72 13.15
N TRP A 5 80.22 -13.21 14.29
CA TRP A 5 78.85 -13.46 14.76
C TRP A 5 77.99 -12.20 14.54
N LEU A 6 77.13 -12.27 13.54
CA LEU A 6 75.99 -11.37 13.33
C LEU A 6 74.86 -11.76 14.29
N LEU A 7 74.56 -10.91 15.26
CA LEU A 7 73.33 -10.99 16.07
C LEU A 7 72.19 -10.33 15.31
N PHE A 8 71.40 -11.15 14.62
CA PHE A 8 70.04 -10.79 14.20
C PHE A 8 69.17 -10.70 15.46
N ALA A 9 68.85 -9.49 15.90
CA ALA A 9 67.76 -9.29 16.87
C ALA A 9 66.43 -9.59 16.17
N SER A 10 65.75 -10.64 16.61
CA SER A 10 64.39 -10.96 16.22
C SER A 10 63.46 -9.82 16.65
N LEU A 11 62.96 -9.04 15.69
CA LEU A 11 61.77 -8.22 15.87
C LEU A 11 60.61 -9.18 16.13
N ALA A 12 60.24 -9.36 17.40
CA ALA A 12 58.97 -9.97 17.75
C ALA A 12 57.87 -9.11 17.10
N GLN A 13 57.14 -9.67 16.13
CA GLN A 13 55.95 -9.03 15.59
C GLN A 13 54.88 -9.08 16.68
N ALA A 14 54.75 -7.98 17.44
CA ALA A 14 53.59 -7.79 18.29
C ALA A 14 52.38 -7.62 17.35
N ASN A 15 51.41 -8.51 17.49
CA ASN A 15 50.13 -8.44 16.78
C ASN A 15 49.03 -8.19 17.81
N GLY A 16 47.96 -7.52 17.42
CA GLY A 16 46.84 -7.22 18.30
C GLY A 16 45.50 -7.33 17.59
N THR A 17 44.48 -7.77 18.30
CA THR A 17 43.10 -7.88 17.83
C THR A 17 42.23 -6.92 18.63
N VAL A 18 41.50 -6.04 17.92
CA VAL A 18 40.51 -5.16 18.55
C VAL A 18 39.21 -5.95 18.73
N ASP A 19 38.84 -6.29 19.96
CA ASP A 19 37.63 -7.08 20.22
C ASP A 19 36.38 -6.19 20.25
N LYS A 20 36.54 -4.97 20.79
CA LYS A 20 35.41 -4.09 21.06
C LYS A 20 35.84 -2.62 21.07
N ILE A 21 34.95 -1.78 20.54
CA ILE A 21 35.06 -0.32 20.60
C ILE A 21 33.88 0.19 21.43
N GLN A 22 34.16 1.03 22.43
CA GLN A 22 33.15 1.64 23.30
C GLN A 22 33.26 3.16 23.21
N ILE A 23 32.14 3.84 22.95
CA ILE A 23 32.06 5.30 22.98
C ILE A 23 31.40 5.69 24.30
N LYS A 24 32.02 6.59 25.06
CA LYS A 24 31.54 7.14 26.33
C LYS A 24 31.43 8.66 26.25
N GLY A 25 30.47 9.24 26.96
CA GLY A 25 30.22 10.70 26.97
C GLY A 25 29.17 11.18 25.96
N LEU A 26 28.51 10.25 25.26
CA LEU A 26 27.34 10.50 24.41
C LEU A 26 26.12 9.74 24.97
N ASP A 27 24.96 10.39 24.97
CA ASP A 27 23.70 9.82 25.47
C ASP A 27 23.06 8.88 24.44
N LYS A 28 22.55 7.73 24.90
CA LYS A 28 21.99 6.70 24.00
C LYS A 28 20.60 7.02 23.46
N GLY A 29 19.91 8.01 24.02
CA GLY A 29 18.66 8.57 23.49
C GLY A 29 18.94 9.76 22.57
N ASP A 30 19.68 10.75 23.08
CA ASP A 30 19.78 12.05 22.41
C ASP A 30 20.90 12.11 21.33
N ASP A 31 21.96 11.28 21.43
CA ASP A 31 23.14 11.35 20.55
C ASP A 31 23.27 10.15 19.59
N VAL A 32 22.16 9.47 19.29
CA VAL A 32 22.14 8.25 18.45
C VAL A 32 22.77 8.49 17.07
N GLU A 33 22.44 9.61 16.42
CA GLU A 33 22.96 9.93 15.10
C GLU A 33 24.46 10.22 15.11
N MET A 34 24.96 10.90 16.15
CA MET A 34 26.39 11.18 16.34
C MET A 34 27.17 9.89 16.55
N MET A 35 26.68 9.01 17.43
CA MET A 35 27.31 7.71 17.67
C MET A 35 27.37 6.88 16.39
N LYS A 36 26.27 6.85 15.60
CA LYS A 36 26.24 6.16 14.32
C LYS A 36 27.26 6.76 13.34
N ASN A 37 27.38 8.09 13.26
CA ASN A 37 28.32 8.75 12.38
C ASN A 37 29.79 8.47 12.78
N ILE A 38 30.08 8.47 14.07
CA ILE A 38 31.40 8.08 14.61
C ILE A 38 31.72 6.63 14.23
N THR A 39 30.78 5.70 14.42
CA THR A 39 30.98 4.29 14.04
C THR A 39 31.30 4.11 12.57
N VAL A 40 30.63 4.86 11.68
CA VAL A 40 30.88 4.80 10.23
C VAL A 40 32.21 5.44 9.85
N SER A 41 32.62 6.51 10.52
CA SER A 41 33.83 7.28 10.20
C SER A 41 35.12 6.65 10.72
N LEU A 42 35.02 5.81 11.77
CA LEU A 42 36.17 5.18 12.41
C LEU A 42 36.68 3.98 11.62
N SER A 43 37.89 4.08 11.07
CA SER A 43 38.55 2.98 10.35
C SER A 43 38.81 1.76 11.24
N LEU A 44 38.89 1.94 12.56
CA LEU A 44 39.03 0.88 13.55
C LEU A 44 37.91 -0.17 13.45
N TYR A 45 36.67 0.23 13.12
CA TYR A 45 35.56 -0.73 13.00
C TYR A 45 35.76 -1.76 11.87
N SER A 46 36.55 -1.44 10.84
CA SER A 46 36.82 -2.36 9.72
C SER A 46 37.74 -3.55 10.09
N VAL A 47 38.46 -3.42 11.21
CA VAL A 47 39.44 -4.40 11.70
C VAL A 47 39.03 -5.06 13.03
N VAL A 48 37.84 -4.75 13.55
CA VAL A 48 37.32 -5.42 14.76
C VAL A 48 37.24 -6.93 14.51
N GLY A 49 37.77 -7.72 15.45
CA GLY A 49 37.86 -9.18 15.37
C GLY A 49 38.89 -9.72 14.38
N LYS A 50 39.76 -8.87 13.82
CA LYS A 50 40.86 -9.29 12.92
C LYS A 50 42.20 -8.96 13.55
N GLU A 51 43.14 -9.89 13.47
CA GLU A 51 44.53 -9.67 13.89
C GLU A 51 45.19 -8.62 13.00
N GLN A 52 45.79 -7.59 13.61
CA GLN A 52 46.53 -6.52 12.94
C GLN A 52 47.96 -6.46 13.50
N GLY A 53 48.94 -6.15 12.64
CA GLY A 53 50.30 -5.87 13.11
C GLY A 53 50.37 -4.54 13.87
N GLU A 54 51.30 -4.44 14.85
CA GLU A 54 51.40 -3.32 15.78
C GLU A 54 51.39 -1.94 15.10
N PHE A 55 52.21 -1.74 14.06
CA PHE A 55 52.30 -0.45 13.36
C PHE A 55 50.98 0.00 12.73
N ARG A 56 50.20 -0.94 12.18
CA ARG A 56 48.89 -0.63 11.58
C ARG A 56 47.88 -0.29 12.67
N LEU A 57 47.93 -0.99 13.78
CA LEU A 57 47.07 -0.76 14.93
C LEU A 57 47.36 0.62 15.57
N GLU A 58 48.63 0.95 15.83
CA GLU A 58 49.04 2.27 16.32
C GLU A 58 48.60 3.39 15.36
N TYR A 59 48.76 3.18 14.05
CA TYR A 59 48.25 4.12 13.05
C TYR A 59 46.73 4.31 13.18
N LEU A 60 45.94 3.24 13.22
CA LEU A 60 44.48 3.33 13.35
C LEU A 60 44.04 4.00 14.66
N LEU A 61 44.73 3.73 15.77
CA LEU A 61 44.49 4.39 17.06
C LEU A 61 44.82 5.88 17.00
N SER A 62 45.94 6.25 16.36
CA SER A 62 46.32 7.66 16.16
C SER A 62 45.30 8.43 15.29
N GLN A 63 44.68 7.76 14.32
CA GLN A 63 43.66 8.36 13.45
C GLN A 63 42.29 8.46 14.12
N ALA A 64 42.02 7.62 15.12
CA ALA A 64 40.69 7.54 15.71
C ALA A 64 40.26 8.83 16.42
N GLU A 65 41.21 9.61 16.97
CA GLU A 65 40.87 10.91 17.58
C GLU A 65 40.40 11.89 16.49
N PHE A 66 41.18 11.99 15.41
CA PHE A 66 40.88 12.86 14.28
C PHE A 66 39.57 12.47 13.60
N GLN A 67 39.35 11.18 13.35
CA GLN A 67 38.11 10.65 12.75
C GLN A 67 36.89 10.90 13.64
N THR A 68 37.03 10.73 14.96
CA THR A 68 35.94 11.02 15.92
C THR A 68 35.63 12.51 15.94
N ARG A 69 36.65 13.37 15.89
CA ARG A 69 36.48 14.84 15.81
C ARG A 69 35.71 15.23 14.57
N GLN A 70 36.15 14.76 13.39
CA GLN A 70 35.47 15.01 12.12
C GLN A 70 34.04 14.49 12.11
N ALA A 71 33.77 13.34 12.75
CA ALA A 71 32.42 12.79 12.81
C ALA A 71 31.44 13.62 13.65
N LEU A 72 31.93 14.50 14.52
CA LEU A 72 31.11 15.38 15.36
C LEU A 72 30.88 16.76 14.72
N GLU A 73 31.74 17.19 13.79
CA GLU A 73 31.61 18.49 13.10
C GLU A 73 30.24 18.70 12.43
N PRO A 74 29.63 17.71 11.72
CA PRO A 74 28.32 17.86 11.09
C PRO A 74 27.19 18.16 12.07
N PHE A 75 27.38 17.87 13.36
CA PHE A 75 26.39 18.08 14.40
C PHE A 75 26.62 19.39 15.18
N GLY A 76 27.58 20.21 14.74
CA GLY A 76 27.90 21.51 15.32
C GLY A 76 29.05 21.48 16.32
N TYR A 77 29.68 20.33 16.57
CA TYR A 77 30.75 20.22 17.58
C TYR A 77 32.12 20.22 16.92
N TYR A 78 32.72 21.41 16.83
CA TYR A 78 33.99 21.64 16.13
C TYR A 78 35.22 21.65 17.04
N ALA A 79 35.02 21.77 18.36
CA ALA A 79 36.08 21.76 19.35
C ALA A 79 35.82 20.71 20.45
N PRO A 80 35.54 19.42 20.10
CA PRO A 80 35.38 18.39 21.12
C PRO A 80 36.74 18.03 21.75
N THR A 81 36.69 17.56 22.99
CA THR A 81 37.84 16.92 23.65
C THR A 81 37.65 15.41 23.55
N ILE A 82 38.58 14.74 22.90
CA ILE A 82 38.52 13.31 22.65
C ILE A 82 39.74 12.64 23.27
N ARG A 83 39.49 11.59 24.05
CA ARG A 83 40.55 10.80 24.69
C ARG A 83 40.34 9.33 24.36
N ILE A 84 41.39 8.68 23.90
CA ILE A 84 41.35 7.28 23.47
C ILE A 84 42.18 6.46 24.44
N ASP A 85 41.52 5.49 25.09
CA ASP A 85 42.19 4.46 25.86
C ASP A 85 42.11 3.15 25.10
N ALA A 86 43.23 2.44 25.00
CA ALA A 86 43.28 1.11 24.39
C ALA A 86 43.97 0.13 25.35
N PRO A 87 43.36 -0.19 26.51
CA PRO A 87 43.90 -1.22 27.40
C PRO A 87 44.09 -2.54 26.65
N ARG A 88 45.32 -3.04 26.72
CA ARG A 88 45.73 -4.31 26.14
C ARG A 88 45.78 -5.39 27.22
N GLN A 89 45.11 -6.51 26.97
CA GLN A 89 45.25 -7.74 27.75
C GLN A 89 45.71 -8.84 26.80
N ASN A 90 46.96 -9.28 26.93
CA ASN A 90 47.62 -10.15 25.95
C ASN A 90 47.59 -9.52 24.53
N ASP A 91 47.05 -10.21 23.53
CA ASP A 91 46.89 -9.70 22.17
C ASP A 91 45.48 -9.15 21.89
N HIS A 92 44.67 -8.96 22.94
CA HIS A 92 43.32 -8.45 22.85
C HIS A 92 43.22 -7.01 23.36
N ILE A 93 42.53 -6.17 22.60
CA ILE A 93 42.46 -4.73 22.85
C ILE A 93 41.00 -4.30 22.88
N THR A 94 40.63 -3.58 23.93
CA THR A 94 39.35 -2.87 24.01
C THR A 94 39.61 -1.38 23.84
N VAL A 95 39.12 -0.78 22.76
CA VAL A 95 39.25 0.66 22.53
C VAL A 95 38.09 1.38 23.20
N VAL A 96 38.39 2.34 24.07
CA VAL A 96 37.41 3.20 24.73
C VAL A 96 37.66 4.64 24.32
N ILE A 97 36.70 5.22 23.61
CA ILE A 97 36.72 6.60 23.12
C ILE A 97 35.86 7.43 24.07
N TYR A 98 36.49 8.30 24.85
CA TYR A 98 35.81 9.27 25.70
C TYR A 98 35.64 10.55 24.91
N VAL A 99 34.38 10.98 24.76
CA VAL A 99 34.00 12.17 24.01
C VAL A 99 33.40 13.18 24.99
N ASP A 100 33.99 14.36 25.07
CA ASP A 100 33.33 15.55 25.55
C ASP A 100 33.04 16.44 24.35
N LYS A 101 31.74 16.69 24.12
CA LYS A 101 31.25 17.45 22.96
C LYS A 101 31.71 18.91 22.99
N GLY A 102 31.97 19.46 24.18
CA GLY A 102 32.26 20.88 24.37
C GLY A 102 31.10 21.78 23.94
N GLU A 103 31.38 23.08 23.77
CA GLU A 103 30.37 24.04 23.32
C GLU A 103 30.06 23.88 21.82
N PRO A 104 28.78 23.71 21.45
CA PRO A 104 28.39 23.62 20.05
C PRO A 104 28.52 24.98 19.36
N VAL A 105 28.86 24.94 18.08
CA VAL A 105 28.71 26.06 17.17
C VAL A 105 27.22 26.38 17.01
N ARG A 106 26.86 27.64 17.27
CA ARG A 106 25.49 28.14 17.13
C ARG A 106 25.38 29.12 15.97
N VAL A 107 24.21 29.19 15.36
CA VAL A 107 23.93 30.15 14.29
C VAL A 107 23.91 31.56 14.88
N ARG A 108 24.88 32.37 14.50
CA ARG A 108 25.01 33.77 14.92
C ARG A 108 24.32 34.73 13.96
N GLN A 109 24.35 34.42 12.67
CA GLN A 109 23.63 35.15 11.63
C GLN A 109 23.04 34.17 10.62
N ALA A 110 21.82 34.45 10.16
CA ALA A 110 21.17 33.68 9.11
C ALA A 110 20.46 34.64 8.16
N HIS A 111 21.05 34.82 6.99
CA HIS A 111 20.44 35.51 5.87
C HIS A 111 19.96 34.45 4.88
N VAL A 112 18.67 34.16 4.93
CA VAL A 112 18.00 33.16 4.09
C VAL A 112 16.88 33.87 3.36
N ALA A 113 17.08 34.14 2.06
CA ALA A 113 16.18 34.99 1.29
C ALA A 113 15.97 34.45 -0.13
N MET A 114 14.94 34.96 -0.79
CA MET A 114 14.61 34.60 -2.17
C MET A 114 14.24 35.85 -2.96
N THR A 115 14.78 35.95 -4.16
CA THR A 115 14.50 37.00 -5.14
C THR A 115 13.87 36.40 -6.40
N GLY A 116 13.37 37.27 -7.28
CA GLY A 116 12.63 36.86 -8.48
C GLY A 116 11.15 36.59 -8.22
N ALA A 117 10.49 35.90 -9.16
CA ALA A 117 9.04 35.69 -9.13
C ALA A 117 8.58 34.84 -7.93
N ALA A 118 9.42 33.93 -7.45
CA ALA A 118 9.08 33.07 -6.31
C ALA A 118 9.05 33.79 -4.96
N ALA A 119 9.58 35.01 -4.86
CA ALA A 119 9.57 35.79 -3.62
C ALA A 119 8.15 36.08 -3.10
N GLN A 120 7.15 36.06 -3.99
CA GLN A 120 5.72 36.24 -3.65
C GLN A 120 4.96 34.92 -3.49
N ASP A 121 5.63 33.78 -3.65
CA ASP A 121 5.00 32.47 -3.55
C ASP A 121 4.85 32.06 -2.07
N HIS A 122 3.61 32.05 -1.58
CA HIS A 122 3.28 31.75 -0.18
C HIS A 122 3.86 30.41 0.32
N TYR A 123 3.96 29.40 -0.54
CA TYR A 123 4.51 28.10 -0.14
C TYR A 123 6.03 28.16 0.03
N LEU A 124 6.72 28.95 -0.79
CA LEU A 124 8.17 29.12 -0.67
C LEU A 124 8.52 30.07 0.48
N GLN A 125 7.71 31.11 0.71
CA GLN A 125 7.82 31.97 1.89
C GLN A 125 7.73 31.16 3.18
N ARG A 126 6.75 30.26 3.29
CA ARG A 126 6.64 29.37 4.46
C ARG A 126 7.87 28.48 4.63
N ASP A 127 8.41 27.92 3.55
CA ASP A 127 9.61 27.07 3.64
C ASP A 127 10.87 27.84 4.04
N LEU A 128 10.97 29.13 3.68
CA LEU A 128 12.02 30.06 4.14
C LEU A 128 11.84 30.39 5.62
N GLU A 129 10.62 30.68 6.07
CA GLU A 129 10.30 30.94 7.50
C GLU A 129 10.58 29.71 8.39
N ASP A 130 10.32 28.51 7.85
CA ASP A 130 10.58 27.21 8.48
C ASP A 130 12.02 26.72 8.24
N PHE A 131 12.90 27.52 7.65
CA PHE A 131 14.30 27.16 7.46
C PHE A 131 14.97 26.88 8.82
N LYS A 132 15.70 25.77 8.86
CA LYS A 132 16.46 25.33 10.02
C LYS A 132 17.91 25.08 9.61
N PRO A 133 18.89 25.40 10.47
CA PRO A 133 18.75 25.97 11.82
C PRO A 133 18.42 27.48 11.82
N LYS A 134 17.68 27.94 12.86
CA LYS A 134 17.37 29.36 13.10
C LYS A 134 18.47 30.03 13.94
N LEU A 135 18.41 31.36 14.01
CA LEU A 135 19.27 32.18 14.88
C LEU A 135 19.31 31.63 16.31
N GLY A 136 20.52 31.39 16.84
CA GLY A 136 20.78 30.86 18.19
C GLY A 136 20.74 29.33 18.32
N GLU A 137 20.20 28.61 17.33
CA GLU A 137 20.17 27.15 17.32
C GLU A 137 21.55 26.56 17.01
N ILE A 138 21.77 25.29 17.38
CA ILE A 138 23.00 24.57 17.05
C ILE A 138 23.09 24.40 15.53
N PHE A 139 24.25 24.68 14.95
CA PHE A 139 24.49 24.49 13.53
C PHE A 139 24.65 23.00 13.20
N ASN A 140 23.55 22.36 12.80
CA ASN A 140 23.50 20.97 12.38
C ASN A 140 23.42 20.88 10.84
N HIS A 141 24.42 20.25 10.21
CA HIS A 141 24.56 20.13 8.75
C HIS A 141 23.43 19.32 8.14
N PRO A 142 23.05 18.13 8.64
CA PRO A 142 21.91 17.40 8.11
C PRO A 142 20.62 18.24 8.06
N THR A 143 20.37 19.01 9.11
CA THR A 143 19.18 19.89 9.22
C THR A 143 19.25 21.06 8.23
N TYR A 144 20.41 21.69 8.11
CA TYR A 144 20.68 22.76 7.14
C TYR A 144 20.49 22.28 5.70
N GLU A 145 21.13 21.16 5.34
CA GLU A 145 21.04 20.56 4.02
C GLU A 145 19.60 20.12 3.69
N ALA A 146 18.88 19.52 4.65
CA ALA A 146 17.48 19.16 4.48
C ALA A 146 16.59 20.38 4.19
N SER A 147 16.80 21.50 4.88
CA SER A 147 16.05 22.74 4.63
C SER A 147 16.37 23.34 3.25
N LYS A 148 17.65 23.37 2.87
CA LYS A 148 18.10 23.83 1.55
C LYS A 148 17.52 22.98 0.41
N VAL A 149 17.57 21.66 0.54
CA VAL A 149 17.01 20.70 -0.43
C VAL A 149 15.50 20.84 -0.53
N ARG A 150 14.77 21.01 0.59
CA ARG A 150 13.32 21.23 0.59
C ARG A 150 12.92 22.42 -0.27
N ILE A 151 13.58 23.57 -0.07
CA ILE A 151 13.30 24.79 -0.85
C ILE A 151 13.64 24.59 -2.33
N THR A 152 14.83 24.03 -2.62
CA THR A 152 15.29 23.78 -4.00
C THR A 152 14.33 22.84 -4.74
N ARG A 153 13.85 21.79 -4.07
CA ARG A 153 12.86 20.87 -4.62
C ARG A 153 11.53 21.57 -4.85
N ARG A 154 11.05 22.39 -3.90
CA ARG A 154 9.80 23.14 -4.07
C ARG A 154 9.86 24.15 -5.22
N LEU A 155 11.01 24.77 -5.47
CA LEU A 155 11.22 25.63 -6.64
C LEU A 155 11.00 24.83 -7.94
N ALA A 156 11.66 23.68 -8.09
CA ALA A 156 11.48 22.80 -9.24
C ALA A 156 10.04 22.26 -9.37
N GLU A 157 9.45 21.78 -8.25
CA GLU A 157 8.06 21.26 -8.19
C GLU A 157 7.05 22.28 -8.73
N ARG A 158 7.33 23.58 -8.59
CA ARG A 158 6.42 24.69 -8.94
C ARG A 158 6.81 25.41 -10.23
N GLY A 159 7.83 24.92 -10.94
CA GLY A 159 8.22 25.40 -12.26
C GLY A 159 9.24 26.54 -12.27
N TYR A 160 10.01 26.73 -11.21
CA TYR A 160 11.13 27.69 -11.20
C TYR A 160 12.41 26.95 -11.63
N PHE A 161 12.50 26.59 -12.92
CA PHE A 161 13.60 25.78 -13.45
C PHE A 161 14.93 26.53 -13.55
N ASP A 162 14.86 27.85 -13.68
CA ASP A 162 16.03 28.73 -13.76
C ASP A 162 16.57 29.10 -12.37
N ALA A 163 16.00 28.52 -11.30
CA ALA A 163 16.36 28.89 -9.95
C ALA A 163 17.80 28.48 -9.62
N ASP A 164 18.60 29.44 -9.18
CA ASP A 164 19.98 29.22 -8.76
C ASP A 164 20.30 30.05 -7.50
N PHE A 165 21.47 29.80 -6.91
CA PHE A 165 21.96 30.57 -5.78
C PHE A 165 22.76 31.78 -6.25
N THR A 166 22.33 32.98 -5.87
CA THR A 166 23.22 34.15 -5.92
C THR A 166 24.23 34.11 -4.79
N HIS A 167 23.82 33.63 -3.62
CA HIS A 167 24.67 33.44 -2.45
C HIS A 167 24.50 32.01 -1.93
N ARG A 168 25.62 31.28 -1.82
CA ARG A 168 25.66 29.91 -1.30
C ARG A 168 26.86 29.70 -0.39
N ARG A 169 26.82 30.30 0.79
CA ARG A 169 27.91 30.20 1.76
C ARG A 169 27.43 29.93 3.17
N VAL A 170 28.24 29.16 3.89
CA VAL A 170 28.14 29.00 5.33
C VAL A 170 29.53 29.05 5.92
N GLU A 171 29.74 29.94 6.88
CA GLU A 171 31.05 30.18 7.48
C GLU A 171 31.00 29.76 8.95
N VAL A 172 31.94 28.91 9.36
CA VAL A 172 32.03 28.42 10.74
C VAL A 172 33.28 28.98 11.40
N THR A 173 33.09 29.86 12.38
CA THR A 173 34.16 30.45 13.17
C THR A 173 34.37 29.65 14.46
N ARG A 174 35.33 28.71 14.44
CA ARG A 174 35.60 27.78 15.55
C ARG A 174 35.87 28.49 16.89
N ALA A 175 36.69 29.53 16.89
CA ALA A 175 37.06 30.27 18.10
C ALA A 175 35.90 31.01 18.77
N ALA A 176 34.86 31.35 18.00
CA ALA A 176 33.69 32.07 18.48
C ALA A 176 32.47 31.16 18.71
N HIS A 177 32.62 29.84 18.49
CA HIS A 177 31.51 28.87 18.47
C HIS A 177 30.31 29.37 17.66
N ALA A 178 30.57 29.99 16.50
CA ALA A 178 29.57 30.70 15.71
C ALA A 178 29.55 30.23 14.25
N ALA A 179 28.34 30.11 13.68
CA ALA A 179 28.10 29.88 12.26
C ALA A 179 27.29 31.04 11.67
N ASP A 180 27.69 31.51 10.50
CA ASP A 180 26.99 32.53 9.74
C ASP A 180 26.52 31.93 8.41
N ILE A 181 25.21 31.94 8.19
CA ILE A 181 24.56 31.38 7.00
C ILE A 181 24.16 32.54 6.08
N ASP A 182 24.57 32.47 4.82
CA ASP A 182 24.13 33.41 3.78
C ASP A 182 23.74 32.61 2.52
N LEU A 183 22.43 32.43 2.39
CA LEU A 183 21.76 31.68 1.33
C LEU A 183 20.71 32.57 0.67
N ILE A 184 20.93 32.89 -0.60
CA ILE A 184 19.98 33.66 -1.40
C ILE A 184 19.73 32.91 -2.70
N TRP A 185 18.46 32.59 -2.94
CA TRP A 185 18.00 32.02 -4.21
C TRP A 185 17.53 33.14 -5.13
N GLU A 186 17.96 33.12 -6.38
CA GLU A 186 17.32 33.85 -7.47
C GLU A 186 16.45 32.86 -8.23
N SER A 187 15.13 33.03 -8.14
CA SER A 187 14.18 32.06 -8.69
C SER A 187 13.98 32.15 -10.20
N GLY A 188 14.34 33.29 -10.81
CA GLY A 188 14.02 33.56 -12.20
C GLY A 188 12.51 33.68 -12.42
N ARG A 189 12.05 33.20 -13.59
CA ARG A 189 10.63 33.18 -13.93
C ARG A 189 9.98 31.86 -13.51
N ARG A 190 8.66 31.92 -13.30
CA ARG A 190 7.85 30.71 -13.18
C ARG A 190 7.43 30.25 -14.58
N TYR A 191 7.63 28.98 -14.88
CA TYR A 191 7.17 28.37 -16.11
C TYR A 191 5.74 27.83 -15.98
N ASP A 192 5.09 27.70 -17.12
CA ASP A 192 3.75 27.16 -17.26
C ASP A 192 3.77 25.77 -17.92
N MET A 193 2.68 25.02 -17.78
CA MET A 193 2.51 23.73 -18.43
C MET A 193 2.28 23.95 -19.93
N GLY A 194 3.07 23.30 -20.77
CA GLY A 194 2.90 23.31 -22.22
C GLY A 194 2.28 22.04 -22.80
N PRO A 195 2.41 21.86 -24.12
CA PRO A 195 1.79 20.75 -24.84
C PRO A 195 2.42 19.41 -24.47
N VAL A 196 1.62 18.35 -24.53
CA VAL A 196 2.06 16.98 -24.25
C VAL A 196 2.31 16.23 -25.55
N ARG A 197 3.53 15.69 -25.69
CA ARG A 197 3.95 14.90 -26.85
C ARG A 197 4.03 13.43 -26.44
N PHE A 198 3.04 12.65 -26.86
CA PHE A 198 3.05 11.21 -26.61
C PHE A 198 3.81 10.45 -27.70
N HIS A 199 4.72 9.57 -27.30
CA HIS A 199 5.47 8.69 -28.19
C HIS A 199 5.08 7.23 -27.94
N TYR A 200 4.35 6.63 -28.88
CA TYR A 200 3.92 5.22 -28.89
C TYR A 200 3.71 4.71 -30.33
N ASP A 201 3.69 3.38 -30.50
CA ASP A 201 3.68 2.71 -31.81
C ASP A 201 2.36 2.03 -32.20
N TYR A 202 1.53 1.62 -31.23
CA TYR A 202 0.39 0.72 -31.48
C TYR A 202 -1.00 1.36 -31.29
N PHE A 203 -1.11 2.31 -30.35
CA PHE A 203 -2.40 2.87 -29.97
C PHE A 203 -2.86 3.93 -30.96
N HIS A 204 -4.17 4.20 -30.98
CA HIS A 204 -4.73 5.26 -31.79
C HIS A 204 -4.29 6.63 -31.28
N GLU A 205 -4.02 7.54 -32.21
CA GLU A 205 -3.63 8.91 -31.88
C GLU A 205 -4.67 9.59 -30.98
N GLY A 206 -4.22 10.33 -29.98
CA GLY A 206 -5.08 11.05 -29.03
C GLY A 206 -5.78 10.19 -27.98
N LEU A 207 -5.57 8.85 -27.94
CA LEU A 207 -6.21 7.98 -26.93
C LEU A 207 -5.93 8.42 -25.49
N PHE A 208 -4.73 8.92 -25.23
CA PHE A 208 -4.27 9.30 -23.88
C PHE A 208 -4.40 10.80 -23.58
N ASN A 209 -4.73 11.64 -24.58
CA ASN A 209 -4.89 13.08 -24.38
C ASN A 209 -5.91 13.42 -23.27
N PRO A 210 -7.05 12.72 -23.13
CA PRO A 210 -7.99 13.00 -22.04
C PRO A 210 -7.43 12.72 -20.62
N LEU A 211 -6.30 12.01 -20.49
CA LEU A 211 -5.64 11.77 -19.21
C LEU A 211 -4.74 12.94 -18.77
N VAL A 212 -4.54 13.93 -19.64
CA VAL A 212 -3.79 15.15 -19.34
C VAL A 212 -4.68 16.09 -18.52
N TYR A 213 -4.33 16.27 -17.25
CA TYR A 213 -5.14 16.99 -16.26
C TYR A 213 -4.78 18.47 -16.10
N TRP A 214 -4.25 19.08 -17.15
CA TRP A 214 -3.90 20.49 -17.15
C TRP A 214 -4.22 21.11 -18.49
N ASP A 215 -4.54 22.39 -18.44
CA ASP A 215 -4.63 23.24 -19.61
C ASP A 215 -3.25 23.83 -19.91
N GLU A 216 -2.93 23.98 -21.19
CA GLU A 216 -1.72 24.69 -21.64
C GLU A 216 -1.77 26.15 -21.14
N GLY A 217 -0.64 26.69 -20.67
CA GLY A 217 -0.56 28.00 -20.02
C GLY A 217 -0.97 28.03 -18.55
N SER A 218 -1.41 26.91 -17.97
CA SER A 218 -1.62 26.82 -16.52
C SER A 218 -0.29 26.65 -15.79
N TYR A 219 -0.15 27.22 -14.59
CA TYR A 219 1.11 27.12 -13.82
C TYR A 219 1.70 25.73 -13.76
N PHE A 220 3.01 25.63 -14.00
CA PHE A 220 3.72 24.37 -13.88
C PHE A 220 3.61 23.84 -12.45
N HIS A 221 3.32 22.55 -12.35
CA HIS A 221 3.29 21.84 -11.09
C HIS A 221 3.60 20.35 -11.30
N GLU A 222 4.63 19.82 -10.67
CA GLU A 222 5.06 18.42 -10.82
C GLU A 222 3.94 17.42 -10.48
N GLY A 223 3.14 17.71 -9.45
CA GLY A 223 1.96 16.90 -9.11
C GLY A 223 0.94 16.68 -10.24
N LYS A 224 0.92 17.51 -11.30
CA LYS A 224 0.12 17.26 -12.52
C LYS A 224 0.72 16.12 -13.35
N LEU A 225 2.05 16.07 -13.46
CA LEU A 225 2.80 15.01 -14.12
C LEU A 225 2.66 13.69 -13.37
N ASP A 226 2.73 13.73 -12.03
CA ASP A 226 2.53 12.55 -11.18
C ASP A 226 1.13 11.96 -11.37
N ARG A 227 0.10 12.82 -11.47
CA ARG A 227 -1.27 12.37 -11.74
C ARG A 227 -1.38 11.69 -13.10
N LEU A 228 -0.75 12.24 -14.14
CA LEU A 228 -0.71 11.61 -15.45
C LEU A 228 0.01 10.25 -15.39
N ARG A 229 1.14 10.17 -14.68
CA ARG A 229 1.88 8.91 -14.46
C ARG A 229 1.02 7.88 -13.75
N GLU A 230 0.28 8.28 -12.71
CA GLU A 230 -0.63 7.42 -11.96
C GLU A 230 -1.75 6.88 -12.87
N SER A 231 -2.39 7.74 -13.66
CA SER A 231 -3.43 7.34 -14.62
C SER A 231 -2.88 6.37 -15.68
N LEU A 232 -1.72 6.64 -16.27
CA LEU A 232 -1.08 5.76 -17.25
C LEU A 232 -0.66 4.41 -16.64
N THR A 233 -0.17 4.42 -15.40
CA THR A 233 0.19 3.19 -14.66
C THR A 233 -1.04 2.34 -14.40
N LYS A 234 -2.17 2.94 -13.99
CA LYS A 234 -3.45 2.25 -13.77
C LYS A 234 -4.02 1.60 -15.04
N LEU A 235 -3.65 2.09 -16.23
CA LEU A 235 -4.02 1.43 -17.48
C LEU A 235 -3.33 0.08 -17.66
N ASP A 236 -2.19 -0.16 -17.02
CA ASP A 236 -1.45 -1.43 -17.12
C ASP A 236 -1.07 -1.80 -18.58
N TYR A 237 -1.05 -0.82 -19.49
CA TYR A 237 -0.67 -1.03 -20.91
C TYR A 237 0.83 -1.05 -21.13
N PHE A 238 1.58 -0.44 -20.21
CA PHE A 238 2.97 -0.07 -20.42
C PHE A 238 3.88 -0.74 -19.39
N SER A 239 5.06 -1.19 -19.83
CA SER A 239 6.13 -1.68 -18.96
C SER A 239 7.05 -0.56 -18.50
N SER A 240 7.11 0.54 -19.26
CA SER A 240 7.87 1.74 -18.95
C SER A 240 7.07 2.98 -19.32
N ILE A 241 7.06 3.97 -18.42
CA ILE A 241 6.41 5.27 -18.58
C ILE A 241 7.45 6.32 -18.21
N ASP A 242 7.96 7.03 -19.21
CA ASP A 242 8.95 8.09 -19.04
C ASP A 242 8.29 9.43 -19.39
N ILE A 243 8.16 10.30 -18.39
CA ILE A 243 7.53 11.63 -18.51
C ILE A 243 8.60 12.66 -18.19
N GLN A 244 8.98 13.43 -19.20
CA GLN A 244 10.06 14.41 -19.09
C GLN A 244 9.54 15.80 -19.49
N PRO A 245 9.45 16.75 -18.54
CA PRO A 245 9.32 18.15 -18.93
C PRO A 245 10.62 18.60 -19.61
N LYS A 246 10.51 19.48 -20.60
CA LYS A 246 11.64 20.04 -21.37
C LYS A 246 11.70 21.57 -21.22
N PRO A 247 12.12 22.10 -20.06
CA PRO A 247 12.22 23.56 -19.86
C PRO A 247 13.10 24.26 -20.90
N GLU A 248 14.12 23.57 -21.41
CA GLU A 248 15.00 24.03 -22.47
C GLU A 248 14.31 24.22 -23.82
N GLU A 249 13.14 23.61 -24.03
CA GLU A 249 12.29 23.75 -25.21
C GLU A 249 11.04 24.60 -24.94
N ALA A 250 11.01 25.36 -23.84
CA ALA A 250 9.89 26.23 -23.52
C ALA A 250 9.67 27.27 -24.63
N ASP A 251 8.40 27.55 -24.92
CA ASP A 251 8.04 28.60 -25.88
C ASP A 251 8.34 30.01 -25.33
N PRO A 252 8.24 31.08 -26.15
CA PRO A 252 8.48 32.45 -25.71
C PRO A 252 7.62 32.86 -24.50
N GLU A 253 6.39 32.36 -24.44
CA GLU A 253 5.43 32.57 -23.35
C GLU A 253 5.84 31.85 -22.05
N GLY A 254 6.69 30.83 -22.12
CA GLY A 254 7.18 30.05 -20.97
C GLY A 254 6.44 28.76 -20.71
N ASN A 255 5.71 28.25 -21.69
CA ASN A 255 5.04 26.95 -21.63
C ASN A 255 6.05 25.84 -21.92
N VAL A 256 6.21 24.94 -20.95
CA VAL A 256 7.17 23.83 -21.02
C VAL A 256 6.53 22.61 -21.67
N PRO A 257 6.99 22.17 -22.86
CA PRO A 257 6.50 20.93 -23.45
C PRO A 257 6.88 19.72 -22.59
N VAL A 258 6.03 18.70 -22.61
CA VAL A 258 6.22 17.46 -21.85
C VAL A 258 6.24 16.27 -22.79
N ASP A 259 7.38 15.61 -22.86
CA ASP A 259 7.54 14.37 -23.62
C ASP A 259 7.11 13.17 -22.78
N VAL A 260 6.23 12.34 -23.33
CA VAL A 260 5.72 11.13 -22.68
C VAL A 260 6.05 9.93 -23.56
N LYS A 261 7.10 9.20 -23.20
CA LYS A 261 7.52 7.97 -23.90
C LYS A 261 6.92 6.76 -23.23
N LEU A 262 6.22 5.95 -24.03
CA LEU A 262 5.45 4.81 -23.54
C LEU A 262 5.92 3.52 -24.20
N GLU A 263 6.45 2.60 -23.40
CA GLU A 263 6.84 1.27 -23.87
C GLU A 263 5.78 0.24 -23.51
N ARG A 264 5.31 -0.53 -24.49
CA ARG A 264 4.23 -1.49 -24.30
C ARG A 264 4.65 -2.68 -23.45
N ALA A 265 3.81 -3.00 -22.46
CA ALA A 265 3.88 -4.26 -21.75
C ALA A 265 3.45 -5.43 -22.66
N LYS A 266 3.83 -6.65 -22.26
CA LYS A 266 3.35 -7.88 -22.89
C LYS A 266 1.82 -7.93 -22.85
N SER A 267 1.18 -8.06 -24.01
CA SER A 267 -0.28 -7.90 -24.13
C SER A 267 -1.13 -8.92 -23.37
N LYS A 268 -0.57 -10.08 -22.97
CA LYS A 268 -1.30 -11.18 -22.34
C LYS A 268 -0.68 -11.58 -21.02
N ILE A 269 -1.53 -11.78 -20.02
CA ILE A 269 -1.19 -12.38 -18.72
C ILE A 269 -1.97 -13.69 -18.62
N TYR A 270 -1.29 -14.77 -18.27
CA TYR A 270 -1.93 -16.03 -17.95
C TYR A 270 -1.74 -16.29 -16.46
N THR A 271 -2.82 -16.68 -15.79
CA THR A 271 -2.81 -17.01 -14.36
C THR A 271 -3.30 -18.42 -14.19
N ALA A 272 -2.61 -19.21 -13.38
CA ALA A 272 -3.04 -20.53 -12.96
C ALA A 272 -2.75 -20.68 -11.47
N GLY A 273 -3.66 -21.31 -10.74
CA GLY A 273 -3.49 -21.53 -9.32
C GLY A 273 -4.41 -22.63 -8.81
N ILE A 274 -4.05 -23.17 -7.66
CA ILE A 274 -4.92 -24.05 -6.88
C ILE A 274 -5.70 -23.19 -5.87
N SER A 275 -6.89 -23.63 -5.49
CA SER A 275 -7.70 -23.00 -4.46
C SER A 275 -8.28 -24.04 -3.53
N TYR A 276 -8.40 -23.69 -2.25
CA TYR A 276 -9.15 -24.48 -1.28
C TYR A 276 -9.91 -23.51 -0.40
N GLY A 277 -11.20 -23.76 -0.23
CA GLY A 277 -12.06 -23.01 0.68
C GLY A 277 -13.00 -23.97 1.39
N SER A 278 -13.36 -23.68 2.64
CA SER A 278 -14.31 -24.50 3.39
C SER A 278 -15.69 -24.57 2.73
N GLU A 279 -16.04 -23.58 1.91
CA GLU A 279 -17.31 -23.47 1.20
C GLU A 279 -17.22 -24.08 -0.20
N SER A 280 -16.23 -23.65 -1.00
CA SER A 280 -16.03 -24.08 -2.38
C SER A 280 -15.45 -25.50 -2.52
N GLY A 281 -14.76 -25.98 -1.49
CA GLY A 281 -13.89 -27.16 -1.56
C GLY A 281 -12.60 -26.89 -2.32
N ALA A 282 -11.88 -27.97 -2.64
CA ALA A 282 -10.66 -27.92 -3.46
C ALA A 282 -11.00 -27.58 -4.92
N GLY A 283 -10.11 -26.84 -5.59
CA GLY A 283 -10.32 -26.40 -6.97
C GLY A 283 -9.09 -25.85 -7.66
N LEU A 284 -9.31 -25.48 -8.92
CA LEU A 284 -8.34 -24.84 -9.80
C LEU A 284 -8.87 -23.48 -10.24
N ARG A 285 -7.97 -22.51 -10.33
CA ARG A 285 -8.22 -21.19 -10.91
C ARG A 285 -7.36 -21.01 -12.14
N ALA A 286 -7.97 -20.61 -13.24
CA ALA A 286 -7.28 -20.26 -14.47
C ALA A 286 -7.77 -18.89 -14.96
N GLY A 287 -6.88 -18.09 -15.51
CA GLY A 287 -7.19 -16.75 -15.98
C GLY A 287 -6.37 -16.39 -17.21
N VAL A 288 -7.01 -15.63 -18.10
CA VAL A 288 -6.33 -14.92 -19.18
C VAL A 288 -6.77 -13.48 -19.16
N GLU A 289 -5.81 -12.57 -19.09
CA GLU A 289 -6.03 -11.14 -19.25
C GLU A 289 -5.31 -10.67 -20.49
N ARG A 290 -6.01 -9.90 -21.30
CA ARG A 290 -5.46 -9.19 -22.44
C ARG A 290 -5.49 -7.70 -22.13
N ARG A 291 -4.31 -7.16 -21.78
CA ARG A 291 -4.08 -5.77 -21.41
C ARG A 291 -4.54 -4.81 -22.50
N TYR A 292 -4.49 -5.21 -23.76
CA TYR A 292 -5.11 -4.49 -24.86
C TYR A 292 -5.48 -5.45 -26.00
N MET A 293 -6.69 -5.30 -26.52
CA MET A 293 -7.28 -6.10 -27.60
C MET A 293 -7.04 -5.46 -28.96
N ASN A 294 -6.96 -4.13 -29.01
CA ASN A 294 -6.84 -3.31 -30.21
C ASN A 294 -6.17 -1.96 -29.91
N ALA A 295 -5.89 -1.18 -30.96
CA ALA A 295 -5.30 0.16 -30.86
C ALA A 295 -6.16 1.18 -30.10
N ARG A 296 -7.46 0.90 -29.87
CA ARG A 296 -8.35 1.75 -29.07
C ARG A 296 -8.24 1.49 -27.55
N GLY A 297 -7.34 0.61 -27.13
CA GLY A 297 -7.11 0.29 -25.73
C GLY A 297 -8.22 -0.56 -25.10
N HIS A 298 -9.01 -1.31 -25.87
CA HIS A 298 -10.02 -2.17 -25.24
C HIS A 298 -9.33 -3.30 -24.45
N LYS A 299 -9.82 -3.67 -23.27
CA LYS A 299 -9.32 -4.79 -22.46
C LYS A 299 -10.27 -5.98 -22.50
N MET A 300 -9.73 -7.16 -22.27
CA MET A 300 -10.55 -8.35 -22.03
C MET A 300 -9.92 -9.21 -20.94
N ASN A 301 -10.72 -9.69 -20.01
CA ASN A 301 -10.29 -10.70 -19.06
C ASN A 301 -11.28 -11.87 -19.03
N ALA A 302 -10.78 -13.07 -18.84
CA ALA A 302 -11.57 -14.27 -18.59
C ALA A 302 -10.95 -15.04 -17.43
N ARG A 303 -11.79 -15.48 -16.49
CA ARG A 303 -11.42 -16.23 -15.29
C ARG A 303 -12.32 -17.44 -15.14
N LEU A 304 -11.72 -18.61 -14.97
CA LEU A 304 -12.37 -19.87 -14.64
C LEU A 304 -11.99 -20.26 -13.22
N ASP A 305 -12.99 -20.41 -12.36
CA ASP A 305 -12.87 -21.02 -11.04
C ASP A 305 -13.58 -22.37 -11.11
N TYR A 306 -12.85 -23.47 -10.95
CA TYR A 306 -13.39 -24.83 -11.00
C TYR A 306 -13.08 -25.54 -9.68
N ALA A 307 -14.03 -25.50 -8.74
CA ALA A 307 -13.94 -26.17 -7.45
C ALA A 307 -15.02 -27.25 -7.28
N GLN A 308 -14.87 -28.07 -6.24
CA GLN A 308 -15.77 -29.19 -5.93
C GLN A 308 -17.24 -28.77 -5.87
N ASN A 309 -17.55 -27.70 -5.14
CA ASN A 309 -18.92 -27.25 -4.91
C ASN A 309 -19.30 -25.99 -5.71
N LEU A 310 -18.32 -25.31 -6.30
CA LEU A 310 -18.52 -24.01 -6.97
C LEU A 310 -17.72 -23.96 -8.27
N LYS A 311 -18.40 -23.68 -9.38
CA LYS A 311 -17.80 -23.48 -10.69
C LYS A 311 -18.25 -22.14 -11.23
N SER A 312 -17.32 -21.31 -11.69
CA SER A 312 -17.65 -20.02 -12.28
C SER A 312 -16.75 -19.72 -13.47
N LEU A 313 -17.35 -19.26 -14.57
CA LEU A 313 -16.64 -18.65 -15.69
C LEU A 313 -17.08 -17.20 -15.76
N THR A 314 -16.15 -16.28 -15.55
CA THR A 314 -16.37 -14.84 -15.62
C THR A 314 -15.58 -14.28 -16.79
N THR A 315 -16.19 -13.43 -17.60
CA THR A 315 -15.54 -12.70 -18.69
C THR A 315 -15.96 -11.25 -18.66
N ALA A 316 -15.02 -10.32 -18.80
CA ALA A 316 -15.35 -8.92 -19.00
C ALA A 316 -14.58 -8.32 -20.18
N TYR A 317 -15.24 -7.43 -20.89
CA TYR A 317 -14.68 -6.63 -21.96
C TYR A 317 -14.81 -5.16 -21.57
N GLN A 318 -13.71 -4.43 -21.56
CA GLN A 318 -13.68 -3.05 -21.08
C GLN A 318 -13.25 -2.11 -22.20
N ILE A 319 -13.92 -0.98 -22.31
CA ILE A 319 -13.63 0.06 -23.29
C ILE A 319 -13.26 1.33 -22.50
N PRO A 320 -12.07 1.91 -22.74
CA PRO A 320 -11.66 3.17 -22.15
C PRO A 320 -12.70 4.29 -22.33
N ALA A 321 -12.99 5.05 -21.27
CA ALA A 321 -14.03 6.07 -21.30
C ALA A 321 -13.60 7.40 -20.62
N PHE A 322 -12.45 7.96 -21.02
CA PHE A 322 -11.79 9.06 -20.30
C PHE A 322 -12.38 10.47 -20.51
N LYS A 323 -13.30 10.68 -21.48
CA LYS A 323 -13.73 12.03 -21.90
C LYS A 323 -14.37 12.91 -20.83
N TRP A 324 -15.09 12.33 -19.88
CA TRP A 324 -15.87 13.08 -18.87
C TRP A 324 -15.53 12.67 -17.44
N LEU A 325 -15.06 11.44 -17.26
CA LEU A 325 -14.69 10.88 -15.98
C LEU A 325 -13.82 9.66 -16.25
N ASP A 326 -12.60 9.60 -15.70
CA ASP A 326 -11.71 8.45 -15.86
C ASP A 326 -12.41 7.16 -15.46
N GLY A 327 -12.41 6.17 -16.35
CA GLY A 327 -13.15 4.93 -16.13
C GLY A 327 -13.39 4.14 -17.40
N TRP A 328 -14.40 3.27 -17.35
CA TRP A 328 -14.59 2.22 -18.35
C TRP A 328 -16.06 2.00 -18.66
N TYR A 329 -16.38 1.74 -19.92
CA TYR A 329 -17.56 0.94 -20.26
C TYR A 329 -17.19 -0.54 -20.11
N ILE A 330 -18.02 -1.32 -19.42
CA ILE A 330 -17.73 -2.71 -19.06
C ILE A 330 -18.90 -3.58 -19.51
N PHE A 331 -18.61 -4.57 -20.34
CA PHE A 331 -19.53 -5.66 -20.67
C PHE A 331 -19.07 -6.90 -19.95
N PHE A 332 -19.92 -7.46 -19.11
CA PHE A 332 -19.59 -8.54 -18.20
C PHE A 332 -20.52 -9.72 -18.43
N ALA A 333 -19.97 -10.93 -18.42
CA ALA A 333 -20.70 -12.18 -18.48
C ALA A 333 -20.18 -13.13 -17.39
N ARG A 334 -21.10 -13.76 -16.65
CA ARG A 334 -20.78 -14.80 -15.67
C ARG A 334 -21.71 -15.99 -15.85
N ALA A 335 -21.13 -17.17 -15.97
CA ALA A 335 -21.83 -18.45 -15.77
C ALA A 335 -21.39 -19.02 -14.41
N TYR A 336 -22.35 -19.43 -13.60
CA TYR A 336 -22.11 -19.88 -12.22
C TYR A 336 -22.92 -21.14 -11.93
N ASP A 337 -22.29 -22.13 -11.29
CA ASP A 337 -22.87 -23.40 -10.86
C ASP A 337 -22.41 -23.69 -9.43
N GLU A 338 -23.36 -23.76 -8.50
CA GLU A 338 -23.15 -24.05 -7.09
C GLU A 338 -23.91 -25.32 -6.72
N GLN A 339 -23.18 -26.35 -6.29
CA GLN A 339 -23.70 -27.66 -5.92
C GLN A 339 -23.24 -27.97 -4.51
N THR A 340 -24.13 -27.71 -3.55
CA THR A 340 -23.89 -28.03 -2.14
C THR A 340 -24.80 -29.17 -1.70
N LYS A 341 -24.65 -29.60 -0.45
CA LYS A 341 -25.60 -30.53 0.19
C LYS A 341 -27.03 -29.99 0.29
N TYR A 342 -27.22 -28.66 0.27
CA TYR A 342 -28.53 -28.04 0.51
C TYR A 342 -29.16 -27.44 -0.75
N ILE A 343 -28.36 -26.92 -1.66
CA ILE A 343 -28.82 -26.20 -2.84
C ILE A 343 -28.06 -26.63 -4.10
N ASP A 344 -28.79 -26.72 -5.20
CA ASP A 344 -28.28 -26.88 -6.56
C ASP A 344 -28.76 -25.65 -7.35
N LEU A 345 -27.83 -24.74 -7.64
CA LEU A 345 -28.10 -23.42 -8.21
C LEU A 345 -27.22 -23.23 -9.44
N ARG A 346 -27.83 -22.80 -10.55
CA ARG A 346 -27.11 -22.36 -11.74
C ARG A 346 -27.63 -21.02 -12.22
N ASN A 347 -26.74 -20.09 -12.51
CA ASN A 347 -27.13 -18.82 -13.11
C ASN A 347 -26.21 -18.36 -14.22
N VAL A 348 -26.78 -17.51 -15.08
CA VAL A 348 -26.06 -16.71 -16.06
C VAL A 348 -26.41 -15.26 -15.81
N LYS A 349 -25.38 -14.43 -15.62
CA LYS A 349 -25.50 -12.98 -15.45
C LYS A 349 -24.79 -12.27 -16.58
N LEU A 350 -25.49 -11.39 -17.27
CA LEU A 350 -24.93 -10.44 -18.22
C LEU A 350 -25.08 -9.03 -17.66
N SER A 351 -24.07 -8.19 -17.79
CA SER A 351 -24.12 -6.81 -17.34
C SER A 351 -23.48 -5.86 -18.35
N ALA A 352 -24.09 -4.70 -18.54
CA ALA A 352 -23.48 -3.55 -19.19
C ALA A 352 -23.33 -2.44 -18.16
N ALA A 353 -22.14 -1.88 -18.00
CA ALA A 353 -21.84 -0.93 -16.95
C ALA A 353 -20.97 0.23 -17.43
N ARG A 354 -21.04 1.34 -16.71
CA ARG A 354 -20.12 2.47 -16.81
C ARG A 354 -19.56 2.76 -15.42
N SER A 355 -18.25 2.58 -15.26
CA SER A 355 -17.51 2.95 -14.05
C SER A 355 -16.82 4.29 -14.23
N GLY A 356 -16.72 5.08 -13.18
CA GLY A 356 -16.07 6.38 -13.20
C GLY A 356 -15.44 6.74 -11.85
N GLN A 357 -14.19 7.20 -11.90
CA GLN A 357 -13.41 7.59 -10.74
C GLN A 357 -13.73 9.03 -10.35
N ILE A 358 -14.52 9.21 -9.30
CA ILE A 358 -14.98 10.53 -8.81
C ILE A 358 -13.83 11.29 -8.15
N ASN A 359 -12.98 10.59 -7.39
CA ASN A 359 -11.75 11.14 -6.80
C ASN A 359 -10.72 10.02 -6.62
N ARG A 360 -9.60 10.29 -5.93
CA ARG A 360 -8.52 9.30 -5.72
C ARG A 360 -8.97 7.99 -5.04
N HIS A 361 -10.03 8.04 -4.24
CA HIS A 361 -10.49 6.91 -3.40
C HIS A 361 -11.87 6.37 -3.79
N LEU A 362 -12.72 7.20 -4.41
CA LEU A 362 -14.12 6.88 -4.71
C LEU A 362 -14.33 6.59 -6.20
N THR A 363 -14.84 5.40 -6.49
CA THR A 363 -15.30 4.99 -7.83
C THR A 363 -16.80 4.72 -7.79
N ALA A 364 -17.54 5.29 -8.74
CA ALA A 364 -18.96 5.02 -8.92
C ALA A 364 -19.19 4.18 -10.18
N THR A 365 -20.08 3.20 -10.12
CA THR A 365 -20.44 2.34 -11.25
C THR A 365 -21.96 2.26 -11.40
N ALA A 366 -22.45 2.60 -12.58
CA ALA A 366 -23.84 2.38 -12.96
C ALA A 366 -23.91 1.20 -13.92
N SER A 367 -24.83 0.25 -13.70
CA SER A 367 -24.95 -0.94 -14.53
C SER A 367 -26.39 -1.38 -14.74
N LEU A 368 -26.64 -2.02 -15.89
CA LEU A 368 -27.85 -2.77 -16.18
C LEU A 368 -27.50 -4.25 -16.20
N ASN A 369 -28.24 -5.06 -15.44
CA ASN A 369 -27.95 -6.48 -15.25
C ASN A 369 -29.12 -7.31 -15.78
N ALA A 370 -28.83 -8.40 -16.49
CA ALA A 370 -29.76 -9.45 -16.85
C ALA A 370 -29.30 -10.75 -16.18
N LEU A 371 -30.13 -11.31 -15.31
CA LEU A 371 -29.85 -12.51 -14.53
C LEU A 371 -30.89 -13.57 -14.85
N ARG A 372 -30.46 -14.76 -15.25
CA ARG A 372 -31.29 -15.96 -15.28
C ARG A 372 -30.74 -16.98 -14.32
N GLU A 373 -31.57 -17.41 -13.38
CA GLU A 373 -31.18 -18.37 -12.35
C GLU A 373 -32.19 -19.50 -12.27
N ARG A 374 -31.68 -20.72 -12.14
CA ARG A 374 -32.44 -21.90 -11.76
C ARG A 374 -31.88 -22.43 -10.45
N TRP A 375 -32.76 -22.85 -9.55
CA TRP A 375 -32.32 -23.46 -8.31
C TRP A 375 -33.31 -24.52 -7.84
N ARG A 376 -32.81 -25.42 -7.01
CA ARG A 376 -33.62 -26.30 -6.17
C ARG A 376 -32.97 -26.45 -4.81
N TYR A 377 -33.79 -26.63 -3.80
CA TYR A 377 -33.34 -27.10 -2.50
C TYR A 377 -33.45 -28.62 -2.48
N ARG A 378 -32.45 -29.31 -1.94
CA ARG A 378 -32.53 -30.75 -1.71
C ARG A 378 -33.29 -30.97 -0.39
N ALA A 379 -34.59 -31.17 -0.49
CA ALA A 379 -35.44 -31.63 0.61
C ALA A 379 -35.62 -33.15 0.51
N ASP A 380 -35.60 -33.85 1.64
CA ASP A 380 -35.93 -35.28 1.71
C ASP A 380 -37.42 -35.41 2.04
N ASP A 381 -38.28 -35.05 1.08
CA ASP A 381 -39.73 -34.96 1.30
C ASP A 381 -40.48 -36.28 1.03
N GLY A 382 -39.76 -37.38 0.77
CA GLY A 382 -40.35 -38.68 0.45
C GLY A 382 -41.14 -38.72 -0.86
N THR A 383 -41.17 -37.62 -1.63
CA THR A 383 -41.82 -37.53 -2.94
C THR A 383 -40.77 -37.39 -4.03
N ASN A 384 -40.81 -38.26 -5.04
CA ASN A 384 -39.82 -38.26 -6.14
C ASN A 384 -39.97 -37.09 -7.13
N THR A 385 -40.71 -36.04 -6.78
CA THR A 385 -40.98 -34.88 -7.65
C THR A 385 -39.89 -33.82 -7.53
N VAL A 386 -38.90 -33.88 -8.42
CA VAL A 386 -37.84 -32.86 -8.51
C VAL A 386 -38.34 -31.61 -9.25
N ALA A 387 -38.79 -30.58 -8.51
CA ALA A 387 -39.21 -29.31 -9.09
C ALA A 387 -38.11 -28.23 -8.99
N TYR A 388 -37.55 -27.82 -10.14
CA TYR A 388 -36.67 -26.64 -10.19
C TYR A 388 -37.48 -25.35 -10.23
N GLN A 389 -37.08 -24.38 -9.43
CA GLN A 389 -37.54 -23.00 -9.55
C GLN A 389 -36.63 -22.24 -10.54
N GLN A 390 -37.22 -21.29 -11.28
CA GLN A 390 -36.49 -20.47 -12.23
C GLN A 390 -36.96 -19.02 -12.16
N SER A 391 -36.01 -18.09 -12.27
CA SER A 391 -36.29 -16.67 -12.31
C SER A 391 -35.41 -15.98 -13.36
N THR A 392 -35.98 -14.98 -14.01
CA THR A 392 -35.29 -14.12 -14.97
C THR A 392 -35.60 -12.68 -14.61
N LEU A 393 -34.55 -11.89 -14.42
CA LEU A 393 -34.64 -10.53 -13.93
C LEU A 393 -33.74 -9.63 -14.76
N VAL A 394 -34.24 -8.43 -15.04
CA VAL A 394 -33.43 -7.32 -15.55
C VAL A 394 -33.55 -6.19 -14.54
N TYR A 395 -32.41 -5.66 -14.08
CA TYR A 395 -32.40 -4.64 -13.04
C TYR A 395 -31.21 -3.67 -13.17
N PRO A 396 -31.43 -2.35 -13.02
CA PRO A 396 -30.35 -1.40 -12.76
C PRO A 396 -29.67 -1.65 -11.40
N GLN A 397 -28.39 -1.31 -11.34
CA GLN A 397 -27.57 -1.30 -10.14
C GLN A 397 -26.64 -0.08 -10.15
N LEU A 398 -26.61 0.64 -9.04
CA LEU A 398 -25.61 1.66 -8.73
C LEU A 398 -24.70 1.13 -7.63
N GLU A 399 -23.39 1.34 -7.78
CA GLU A 399 -22.38 0.90 -6.82
C GLU A 399 -21.38 2.04 -6.59
N ALA A 400 -21.06 2.30 -5.33
CA ALA A 400 -20.03 3.24 -4.92
C ALA A 400 -18.99 2.47 -4.11
N SER A 401 -17.74 2.47 -4.58
CA SER A 401 -16.60 1.80 -3.96
C SER A 401 -15.58 2.85 -3.49
N TYR A 402 -15.36 2.92 -2.19
CA TYR A 402 -14.35 3.74 -1.54
C TYR A 402 -13.18 2.86 -1.09
N VAL A 403 -11.96 3.19 -1.51
CA VAL A 403 -10.73 2.50 -1.07
C VAL A 403 -9.66 3.53 -0.77
N ASP A 404 -9.27 3.59 0.50
CA ASP A 404 -8.18 4.43 1.00
C ASP A 404 -7.38 3.62 2.01
N VAL A 405 -6.40 2.86 1.50
CA VAL A 405 -5.55 1.97 2.30
C VAL A 405 -4.09 2.19 1.93
N ASP A 406 -3.20 1.93 2.89
CA ASP A 406 -1.75 2.08 2.72
C ASP A 406 -1.15 1.05 1.74
N ASP A 407 -1.61 -0.19 1.78
CA ASP A 407 -1.19 -1.27 0.87
C ASP A 407 -2.39 -2.12 0.44
N ALA A 408 -2.54 -2.37 -0.86
CA ALA A 408 -3.68 -3.13 -1.39
C ALA A 408 -3.60 -4.64 -1.11
N THR A 409 -2.41 -5.21 -0.95
CA THR A 409 -2.22 -6.64 -0.70
C THR A 409 -2.26 -6.98 0.79
N PHE A 410 -1.76 -6.06 1.63
CA PHE A 410 -1.71 -6.20 3.07
C PHE A 410 -2.03 -4.87 3.77
N PRO A 411 -3.31 -4.42 3.77
CA PRO A 411 -3.69 -3.17 4.42
C PRO A 411 -3.36 -3.21 5.91
N ARG A 412 -2.65 -2.19 6.41
CA ARG A 412 -2.47 -1.99 7.84
C ARG A 412 -3.25 -0.80 8.34
N ASN A 413 -3.39 0.24 7.52
CA ASN A 413 -4.09 1.45 7.88
C ASN A 413 -5.03 1.89 6.77
N GLY A 414 -6.19 2.40 7.16
CA GLY A 414 -7.16 2.97 6.23
C GLY A 414 -8.48 2.20 6.22
N SER A 415 -9.27 2.39 5.19
CA SER A 415 -10.59 1.78 5.07
C SER A 415 -11.00 1.51 3.64
N ALA A 416 -11.87 0.51 3.49
CA ALA A 416 -12.55 0.21 2.25
C ALA A 416 -14.04 0.06 2.54
N ALA A 417 -14.88 0.66 1.70
CA ALA A 417 -16.32 0.57 1.80
C ALA A 417 -16.96 0.38 0.43
N THR A 418 -17.99 -0.45 0.34
CA THR A 418 -18.80 -0.60 -0.87
C THR A 418 -20.27 -0.42 -0.50
N VAL A 419 -20.96 0.44 -1.23
CA VAL A 419 -22.41 0.64 -1.10
C VAL A 419 -23.05 0.37 -2.45
N LEU A 420 -24.13 -0.40 -2.44
CA LEU A 420 -24.80 -0.88 -3.62
C LEU A 420 -26.31 -0.71 -3.49
N LEU A 421 -26.92 -0.18 -4.54
CA LEU A 421 -28.36 -0.01 -4.70
C LEU A 421 -28.81 -0.75 -5.97
N ARG A 422 -29.77 -1.66 -5.84
CA ARG A 422 -30.40 -2.38 -6.95
C ARG A 422 -31.89 -2.11 -6.97
N GLY A 423 -32.47 -2.01 -8.17
CA GLY A 423 -33.91 -1.90 -8.36
C GLY A 423 -34.40 -2.86 -9.44
N GLY A 424 -35.26 -3.81 -9.08
CA GLY A 424 -36.02 -4.61 -10.04
C GLY A 424 -37.40 -4.01 -10.25
N ALA A 425 -37.75 -3.73 -11.52
CA ALA A 425 -39.06 -3.23 -11.90
C ALA A 425 -39.64 -4.11 -13.03
N SER A 426 -40.92 -4.45 -12.93
CA SER A 426 -41.65 -5.27 -13.91
C SER A 426 -41.60 -4.68 -15.32
N ALA A 427 -41.54 -3.35 -15.43
CA ALA A 427 -41.42 -2.61 -16.69
C ALA A 427 -40.14 -2.91 -17.49
N LEU A 428 -39.10 -3.48 -16.86
CA LEU A 428 -37.84 -3.85 -17.51
C LEU A 428 -37.77 -5.36 -17.85
N GLY A 429 -38.87 -6.11 -17.73
CA GLY A 429 -38.90 -7.55 -17.97
C GLY A 429 -38.60 -8.42 -16.73
N SER A 430 -38.61 -7.81 -15.54
CA SER A 430 -38.48 -8.51 -14.25
C SER A 430 -39.81 -9.17 -13.83
N LYS A 431 -39.78 -10.42 -13.34
CA LYS A 431 -40.99 -11.08 -12.80
C LYS A 431 -41.41 -10.59 -11.41
N SER A 432 -40.54 -9.85 -10.71
CA SER A 432 -40.82 -9.31 -9.38
C SER A 432 -40.26 -7.88 -9.24
N ASN A 433 -40.95 -7.07 -8.42
CA ASN A 433 -40.46 -5.76 -8.03
C ASN A 433 -39.64 -5.89 -6.76
N PHE A 434 -38.43 -5.33 -6.76
CA PHE A 434 -37.62 -5.24 -5.55
C PHE A 434 -36.75 -3.99 -5.55
N THR A 435 -36.41 -3.51 -4.37
CA THR A 435 -35.33 -2.56 -4.15
C THR A 435 -34.41 -3.15 -3.09
N GLN A 436 -33.11 -3.11 -3.32
CA GLN A 436 -32.13 -3.66 -2.40
C GLN A 436 -31.01 -2.65 -2.16
N LEU A 437 -30.73 -2.37 -0.90
CA LEU A 437 -29.58 -1.59 -0.45
C LEU A 437 -28.64 -2.53 0.31
N HIS A 438 -27.35 -2.49 -0.02
CA HIS A 438 -26.32 -3.34 0.61
C HIS A 438 -25.05 -2.51 0.82
N GLY A 439 -24.47 -2.59 2.00
CA GLY A 439 -23.27 -1.88 2.39
C GLY A 439 -22.28 -2.83 3.07
N GLN A 440 -21.01 -2.68 2.74
CA GLN A 440 -19.90 -3.40 3.35
C GLN A 440 -18.81 -2.40 3.72
N LEU A 441 -18.20 -2.59 4.89
CA LEU A 441 -17.14 -1.73 5.42
C LEU A 441 -16.03 -2.59 6.00
N ARG A 442 -14.79 -2.20 5.74
CA ARG A 442 -13.59 -2.72 6.38
C ARG A 442 -12.71 -1.56 6.81
N TRP A 443 -12.23 -1.62 8.05
CA TRP A 443 -11.33 -0.62 8.61
C TRP A 443 -10.12 -1.33 9.19
N PHE A 444 -8.95 -0.80 8.89
CA PHE A 444 -7.65 -1.35 9.27
C PHE A 444 -6.91 -0.33 10.11
N HIS A 445 -6.31 -0.80 11.20
CA HIS A 445 -5.47 0.03 12.05
C HIS A 445 -4.23 -0.71 12.52
N GLY A 446 -3.05 -0.21 12.15
CA GLY A 446 -1.77 -0.76 12.52
C GLY A 446 -1.42 -0.42 13.96
N LEU A 447 -1.10 -1.43 14.77
CA LEU A 447 -0.67 -1.28 16.16
C LEU A 447 0.82 -1.62 16.24
N GLY A 448 1.68 -0.60 16.16
CA GLY A 448 3.14 -0.77 16.08
C GLY A 448 3.59 -1.46 14.79
N ALA A 449 4.78 -2.07 14.78
CA ALA A 449 5.33 -2.71 13.57
C ALA A 449 4.79 -4.11 13.28
N SER A 450 4.21 -4.79 14.28
CA SER A 450 3.92 -6.23 14.20
C SER A 450 2.44 -6.60 14.29
N SER A 451 1.58 -5.67 14.72
CA SER A 451 0.17 -5.97 15.00
C SER A 451 -0.77 -5.11 14.15
N ARG A 452 -2.00 -5.58 13.95
CA ARG A 452 -3.09 -4.78 13.37
C ARG A 452 -4.44 -5.22 13.91
N LEU A 453 -5.36 -4.26 13.98
CA LEU A 453 -6.77 -4.47 14.24
C LEU A 453 -7.55 -4.31 12.93
N ILE A 454 -8.48 -5.22 12.68
CA ILE A 454 -9.37 -5.21 11.51
C ILE A 454 -10.80 -5.20 12.04
N LEU A 455 -11.56 -4.19 11.64
CA LEU A 455 -13.00 -4.14 11.88
C LEU A 455 -13.73 -4.37 10.56
N ARG A 456 -14.77 -5.21 10.58
CA ARG A 456 -15.62 -5.49 9.43
C ARG A 456 -17.08 -5.26 9.75
N GLY A 457 -17.83 -4.76 8.80
CA GLY A 457 -19.27 -4.54 8.90
C GLY A 457 -19.98 -4.83 7.59
N GLU A 458 -21.17 -5.39 7.68
CA GLU A 458 -22.08 -5.62 6.57
C GLU A 458 -23.50 -5.27 7.03
N ALA A 459 -24.25 -4.56 6.18
CA ALA A 459 -25.66 -4.31 6.38
C ALA A 459 -26.39 -4.36 5.04
N GLY A 460 -27.56 -4.98 5.01
CA GLY A 460 -28.34 -5.10 3.79
C GLY A 460 -29.83 -5.20 4.07
N THR A 461 -30.62 -4.66 3.15
CA THR A 461 -32.09 -4.70 3.23
C THR A 461 -32.69 -4.81 1.83
N THR A 462 -33.71 -5.66 1.71
CA THR A 462 -34.44 -5.91 0.47
C THR A 462 -35.92 -5.67 0.71
N TRP A 463 -36.47 -4.69 0.00
CA TRP A 463 -37.90 -4.46 -0.11
C TRP A 463 -38.41 -5.17 -1.36
N ALA A 464 -39.20 -6.23 -1.17
CA ALA A 464 -39.76 -7.02 -2.27
C ALA A 464 -41.18 -7.46 -1.95
N SER A 465 -42.03 -7.53 -2.98
CA SER A 465 -43.42 -8.01 -2.87
C SER A 465 -43.50 -9.51 -2.59
N ASP A 466 -42.59 -10.30 -3.16
CA ASP A 466 -42.45 -11.73 -2.91
C ASP A 466 -40.95 -12.13 -2.89
N LEU A 467 -40.45 -12.45 -1.69
CA LEU A 467 -39.06 -12.88 -1.51
C LEU A 467 -38.82 -14.31 -2.03
N VAL A 468 -39.84 -15.18 -2.00
CA VAL A 468 -39.72 -16.58 -2.42
C VAL A 468 -39.56 -16.67 -3.95
N ALA A 469 -40.12 -15.72 -4.68
CA ALA A 469 -39.90 -15.57 -6.12
C ALA A 469 -38.52 -14.98 -6.49
N MET A 470 -37.80 -14.35 -5.55
CA MET A 470 -36.47 -13.81 -5.81
C MET A 470 -35.43 -14.94 -5.91
N PRO A 471 -34.51 -14.92 -6.89
CA PRO A 471 -33.42 -15.88 -6.94
C PRO A 471 -32.58 -15.85 -5.66
N PRO A 472 -32.16 -17.00 -5.10
CA PRO A 472 -31.26 -17.07 -3.96
C PRO A 472 -30.01 -16.19 -4.09
N SER A 473 -29.44 -15.99 -5.28
CA SER A 473 -28.28 -15.10 -5.45
C SER A 473 -28.54 -13.62 -5.14
N LEU A 474 -29.80 -13.20 -5.04
CA LEU A 474 -30.20 -11.85 -4.63
C LEU A 474 -30.74 -11.79 -3.19
N ARG A 475 -30.74 -12.90 -2.45
CA ARG A 475 -31.14 -12.94 -1.04
C ARG A 475 -29.91 -12.82 -0.15
N PHE A 476 -30.12 -12.35 1.09
CA PHE A 476 -29.02 -12.31 2.05
C PHE A 476 -28.90 -13.61 2.85
N PHE A 477 -27.67 -13.98 3.18
CA PHE A 477 -27.34 -15.11 4.03
C PHE A 477 -26.25 -14.72 5.01
N ALA A 478 -26.21 -15.36 6.18
CA ALA A 478 -25.17 -15.16 7.18
C ALA A 478 -24.54 -16.49 7.63
N GLY A 479 -23.33 -16.41 8.16
CA GLY A 479 -22.49 -17.57 8.54
C GLY A 479 -21.51 -17.96 7.43
N GLY A 480 -20.30 -18.36 7.83
CA GLY A 480 -19.17 -18.62 6.92
C GLY A 480 -17.99 -17.66 7.13
N VAL A 481 -16.94 -17.82 6.31
CA VAL A 481 -15.66 -17.10 6.50
C VAL A 481 -15.81 -15.57 6.35
N ASN A 482 -16.67 -15.14 5.44
CA ASN A 482 -16.90 -13.73 5.10
C ASN A 482 -18.11 -13.10 5.83
N SER A 483 -18.70 -13.81 6.80
CA SER A 483 -19.85 -13.33 7.57
C SER A 483 -19.61 -13.55 9.07
N ILE A 484 -20.15 -14.63 9.65
CA ILE A 484 -20.01 -14.95 11.07
C ILE A 484 -19.22 -16.25 11.20
N ARG A 485 -17.91 -16.18 11.50
CA ARG A 485 -17.09 -17.38 11.69
C ARG A 485 -17.51 -18.09 12.97
N GLY A 486 -17.52 -19.42 12.91
CA GLY A 486 -18.04 -20.31 13.96
C GLY A 486 -19.38 -20.94 13.60
N TYR A 487 -20.04 -20.42 12.55
CA TYR A 487 -21.23 -21.00 11.92
C TYR A 487 -20.90 -21.40 10.48
N ALA A 488 -21.46 -22.53 10.03
CA ALA A 488 -21.27 -22.99 8.67
C ALA A 488 -21.82 -21.99 7.63
N PHE A 489 -21.37 -22.15 6.40
CA PHE A 489 -21.82 -21.32 5.29
C PHE A 489 -23.35 -21.28 5.17
N ARG A 490 -23.92 -20.07 5.20
CA ARG A 490 -25.37 -19.84 5.17
C ARG A 490 -26.12 -20.56 6.30
N GLU A 491 -25.50 -20.75 7.46
CA GLU A 491 -26.16 -21.39 8.61
C GLU A 491 -27.15 -20.44 9.32
N VAL A 492 -26.86 -19.14 9.35
CA VAL A 492 -27.63 -18.17 10.14
C VAL A 492 -28.75 -17.54 9.29
N GLY A 493 -29.98 -17.64 9.78
CA GLY A 493 -31.18 -16.98 9.22
C GLY A 493 -32.38 -17.91 9.01
N PRO A 494 -33.43 -17.48 8.27
CA PRO A 494 -34.63 -18.29 8.05
C PRO A 494 -34.33 -19.62 7.36
N ARG A 495 -34.85 -20.72 7.93
CA ARG A 495 -34.64 -22.09 7.43
C ARG A 495 -35.96 -22.83 7.29
N THR A 496 -35.95 -23.92 6.52
CA THR A 496 -37.06 -24.89 6.53
C THR A 496 -37.19 -25.62 7.85
N ALA A 497 -38.35 -26.24 8.07
CA ALA A 497 -38.56 -27.09 9.23
C ALA A 497 -37.60 -28.30 9.21
N LYS A 498 -37.33 -28.86 10.39
CA LYS A 498 -36.63 -30.14 10.51
C LYS A 498 -37.46 -31.24 9.82
N PRO A 499 -36.83 -32.28 9.23
CA PRO A 499 -35.42 -32.67 9.40
C PRO A 499 -34.41 -31.94 8.50
N ASP A 500 -34.84 -31.33 7.39
CA ASP A 500 -33.93 -30.80 6.37
C ASP A 500 -33.20 -29.52 6.78
N ALA A 501 -33.92 -28.60 7.44
CA ALA A 501 -33.41 -27.35 7.99
C ALA A 501 -32.37 -26.63 7.10
N PHE A 502 -32.68 -26.34 5.83
CA PHE A 502 -31.79 -25.58 4.94
C PHE A 502 -32.15 -24.10 4.91
N ALA A 503 -31.16 -23.23 4.64
CA ALA A 503 -31.35 -21.78 4.62
C ALA A 503 -32.06 -21.29 3.36
N LEU A 504 -33.11 -20.51 3.55
CA LEU A 504 -33.92 -19.92 2.47
C LEU A 504 -33.41 -18.54 2.03
N GLY A 505 -32.54 -17.93 2.84
CA GLY A 505 -32.13 -16.54 2.69
C GLY A 505 -33.13 -15.57 3.32
N ALA A 506 -32.69 -14.33 3.51
CA ALA A 506 -33.42 -13.32 4.27
C ALA A 506 -33.57 -11.99 3.53
N LYS A 507 -34.52 -11.16 3.99
CA LYS A 507 -34.71 -9.78 3.52
C LYS A 507 -33.61 -8.84 4.00
N HIS A 508 -33.13 -9.06 5.21
CA HIS A 508 -32.15 -8.20 5.88
C HIS A 508 -30.93 -9.01 6.30
N VAL A 509 -29.78 -8.36 6.32
CA VAL A 509 -28.56 -8.88 6.95
C VAL A 509 -27.89 -7.78 7.72
N PHE A 510 -27.30 -8.15 8.83
CA PHE A 510 -26.35 -7.32 9.55
C PHE A 510 -25.27 -8.23 10.11
N SER A 511 -24.00 -7.90 9.88
CA SER A 511 -22.88 -8.56 10.56
C SER A 511 -21.80 -7.56 10.90
N ALA A 512 -21.12 -7.78 12.02
CA ALA A 512 -19.99 -7.00 12.46
C ALA A 512 -18.95 -7.94 13.07
N GLY A 513 -17.67 -7.63 12.86
CA GLY A 513 -16.59 -8.44 13.40
C GLY A 513 -15.36 -7.61 13.72
N ALA A 514 -14.62 -8.07 14.72
CA ALA A 514 -13.34 -7.52 15.12
C ALA A 514 -12.29 -8.64 15.10
N GLU A 515 -11.16 -8.38 14.46
CA GLU A 515 -10.04 -9.32 14.35
C GLU A 515 -8.74 -8.61 14.70
N PHE A 516 -7.99 -9.19 15.64
CA PHE A 516 -6.66 -8.75 15.99
C PHE A 516 -5.65 -9.75 15.42
N GLU A 517 -4.68 -9.25 14.65
CA GLU A 517 -3.59 -10.05 14.11
C GLU A 517 -2.25 -9.60 14.71
N TYR A 518 -1.40 -10.56 15.04
CA TYR A 518 -0.03 -10.36 15.51
C TYR A 518 0.96 -11.18 14.69
N TYR A 519 1.98 -10.53 14.14
CA TYR A 519 3.04 -11.14 13.34
C TYR A 519 4.34 -11.22 14.12
N TYR A 520 4.90 -12.42 14.25
CA TYR A 520 6.06 -12.65 15.10
C TYR A 520 7.28 -11.88 14.59
N LYS A 521 7.77 -10.92 15.39
CA LYS A 521 8.94 -10.05 15.06
C LYS A 521 8.81 -9.34 13.70
N GLY A 522 7.59 -9.05 13.24
CA GLY A 522 7.35 -8.45 11.93
C GLY A 522 7.60 -9.41 10.75
N GLY A 523 7.83 -10.70 11.01
CA GLY A 523 8.01 -11.73 9.99
C GLY A 523 6.70 -12.11 9.27
N PRO A 524 6.77 -13.06 8.31
CA PRO A 524 5.62 -13.42 7.49
C PRO A 524 4.58 -14.27 8.23
N PHE A 525 4.93 -14.88 9.37
CA PHE A 525 4.04 -15.71 10.17
C PHE A 525 3.39 -14.93 11.31
N GLY A 526 2.11 -15.15 11.53
CA GLY A 526 1.35 -14.52 12.59
C GLY A 526 0.20 -15.38 13.11
N GLY A 527 -0.41 -14.91 14.18
CA GLY A 527 -1.65 -15.44 14.74
C GLY A 527 -2.75 -14.38 14.70
N ALA A 528 -3.99 -14.83 14.81
CA ALA A 528 -5.17 -13.99 14.89
C ALA A 528 -6.11 -14.46 15.98
N VAL A 529 -6.85 -13.53 16.57
CA VAL A 529 -8.03 -13.80 17.40
C VAL A 529 -9.15 -12.91 16.89
N PHE A 530 -10.38 -13.43 16.88
CA PHE A 530 -11.51 -12.69 16.33
C PHE A 530 -12.82 -13.04 17.01
N VAL A 531 -13.75 -12.09 16.91
CA VAL A 531 -15.16 -12.23 17.28
C VAL A 531 -16.01 -11.66 16.16
N ASP A 532 -17.03 -12.40 15.77
CA ASP A 532 -18.00 -12.00 14.77
C ASP A 532 -19.41 -12.16 15.32
N SER A 533 -20.29 -11.20 15.06
CA SER A 533 -21.69 -11.26 15.45
C SER A 533 -22.59 -10.74 14.34
N GLY A 534 -23.73 -11.38 14.14
CA GLY A 534 -24.66 -10.95 13.11
C GLY A 534 -25.93 -11.77 13.02
N SER A 535 -26.76 -11.42 12.05
CA SER A 535 -27.99 -12.13 11.72
C SER A 535 -28.40 -11.88 10.27
N ALA A 536 -29.03 -12.87 9.67
CA ALA A 536 -29.85 -12.70 8.47
C ALA A 536 -31.31 -12.91 8.87
N PHE A 537 -32.20 -11.96 8.61
CA PHE A 537 -33.54 -11.97 9.19
C PHE A 537 -34.62 -11.33 8.30
N ASN A 538 -35.89 -11.67 8.57
CA ASN A 538 -37.05 -11.14 7.85
C ASN A 538 -37.84 -10.09 8.64
N ARG A 539 -37.90 -10.21 9.97
CA ARG A 539 -38.65 -9.27 10.83
C ARG A 539 -37.79 -8.77 12.00
N TYR A 540 -37.27 -9.67 12.83
CA TYR A 540 -36.38 -9.34 13.94
C TYR A 540 -35.06 -10.11 13.82
N PRO A 541 -33.91 -9.50 14.13
CA PRO A 541 -32.62 -10.18 14.12
C PRO A 541 -32.55 -11.23 15.21
N ASP A 542 -32.06 -12.41 14.84
CA ASP A 542 -31.65 -13.46 15.77
C ASP A 542 -30.12 -13.51 15.81
N TRP A 543 -29.54 -12.93 16.86
CA TRP A 543 -28.12 -12.64 16.95
C TRP A 543 -27.29 -13.89 17.17
N HIS A 544 -26.38 -14.15 16.23
CA HIS A 544 -25.43 -15.25 16.29
C HIS A 544 -24.03 -14.71 16.46
N THR A 545 -23.35 -15.13 17.53
CA THR A 545 -21.97 -14.71 17.82
C THR A 545 -21.04 -15.90 17.74
N GLY A 546 -19.91 -15.74 17.07
CA GLY A 546 -18.86 -16.74 17.00
C GLY A 546 -17.50 -16.13 17.32
N VAL A 547 -16.65 -16.94 17.94
CA VAL A 547 -15.30 -16.56 18.37
C VAL A 547 -14.30 -17.57 17.84
N GLY A 548 -13.09 -17.13 17.56
CA GLY A 548 -12.07 -18.02 17.04
C GLY A 548 -10.65 -17.48 17.12
N ILE A 549 -9.75 -18.38 16.75
CA ILE A 549 -8.32 -18.13 16.62
C ILE A 549 -7.87 -18.54 15.22
N GLY A 550 -6.78 -17.96 14.74
CA GLY A 550 -6.29 -18.24 13.40
C GLY A 550 -4.78 -18.16 13.26
N LEU A 551 -4.26 -18.84 12.24
CA LEU A 551 -2.89 -18.71 11.76
C LEU A 551 -2.87 -17.84 10.51
N ARG A 552 -1.84 -17.02 10.39
CA ARG A 552 -1.63 -16.08 9.28
C ARG A 552 -0.26 -16.33 8.66
N TYR A 553 -0.20 -16.36 7.35
CA TYR A 553 1.05 -16.40 6.61
C TYR A 553 1.01 -15.44 5.42
N ARG A 554 1.94 -14.48 5.41
CA ARG A 554 2.18 -13.57 4.29
C ARG A 554 3.07 -14.29 3.28
N SER A 555 2.46 -15.03 2.36
CA SER A 555 3.22 -15.68 1.30
C SER A 555 3.56 -14.69 0.18
N PRO A 556 4.61 -14.95 -0.63
CA PRO A 556 4.92 -14.14 -1.81
C PRO A 556 3.78 -14.05 -2.84
N VAL A 557 2.82 -14.99 -2.81
CA VAL A 557 1.71 -15.08 -3.77
C VAL A 557 0.36 -14.65 -3.17
N GLY A 558 0.36 -14.13 -1.94
CA GLY A 558 -0.83 -13.63 -1.24
C GLY A 558 -0.96 -14.14 0.20
N PRO A 559 -1.87 -13.56 1.00
CA PRO A 559 -2.09 -13.98 2.38
C PRO A 559 -2.79 -15.36 2.44
N VAL A 560 -2.33 -16.18 3.38
CA VAL A 560 -2.93 -17.47 3.74
C VAL A 560 -3.51 -17.37 5.14
N ARG A 561 -4.75 -17.81 5.32
CA ARG A 561 -5.48 -17.78 6.59
C ARG A 561 -6.01 -19.17 6.91
N VAL A 562 -5.79 -19.61 8.14
CA VAL A 562 -6.38 -20.84 8.69
C VAL A 562 -7.03 -20.49 10.00
N ASP A 563 -8.36 -20.51 10.05
CA ASP A 563 -9.15 -20.08 11.20
C ASP A 563 -9.92 -21.27 11.79
N ILE A 564 -9.93 -21.35 13.11
CA ILE A 564 -10.77 -22.28 13.88
C ILE A 564 -11.71 -21.43 14.73
N ALA A 565 -13.01 -21.66 14.60
CA ALA A 565 -14.01 -20.88 15.32
C ALA A 565 -15.18 -21.74 15.80
N ARG A 566 -15.90 -21.24 16.80
CA ARG A 566 -17.09 -21.87 17.38
C ARG A 566 -18.18 -20.84 17.63
N GLY A 567 -19.42 -21.18 17.29
CA GLY A 567 -20.62 -20.41 17.66
C GLY A 567 -20.93 -20.49 19.16
N LEU A 568 -21.43 -19.40 19.73
CA LEU A 568 -21.76 -19.29 21.16
C LEU A 568 -23.25 -19.51 21.47
N ASN A 569 -24.10 -19.65 20.46
CA ASN A 569 -25.55 -19.72 20.64
C ASN A 569 -26.03 -21.07 21.21
N SER A 570 -25.23 -22.13 21.12
CA SER A 570 -25.52 -23.43 21.72
C SER A 570 -24.26 -24.07 22.30
N PRO A 571 -24.34 -24.74 23.47
CA PRO A 571 -23.26 -25.56 24.00
C PRO A 571 -22.81 -26.66 23.03
N ASP A 572 -23.67 -27.13 22.12
CA ASP A 572 -23.35 -28.20 21.15
C ASP A 572 -22.88 -27.67 19.79
N SER A 573 -22.61 -26.36 19.68
CA SER A 573 -22.13 -25.74 18.44
C SER A 573 -20.81 -26.38 18.01
N LYS A 574 -20.79 -26.90 16.76
CA LYS A 574 -19.63 -27.56 16.17
C LYS A 574 -18.49 -26.56 15.94
N ILE A 575 -17.26 -27.03 16.12
CA ILE A 575 -16.08 -26.29 15.71
C ILE A 575 -16.02 -26.28 14.17
N GLN A 576 -15.74 -25.11 13.61
CA GLN A 576 -15.60 -24.90 12.18
C GLN A 576 -14.15 -24.56 11.84
N LEU A 577 -13.65 -25.13 10.75
CA LEU A 577 -12.34 -24.82 10.17
C LEU A 577 -12.55 -24.04 8.87
N TYR A 578 -11.87 -22.91 8.74
CA TYR A 578 -11.84 -22.09 7.53
C TYR A 578 -10.41 -22.01 7.03
N ILE A 579 -10.25 -22.19 5.72
CA ILE A 579 -8.98 -22.02 5.03
C ILE A 579 -9.25 -21.10 3.86
N ASP A 580 -8.44 -20.05 3.74
CA ASP A 580 -8.53 -19.06 2.66
C ASP A 580 -7.14 -18.73 2.13
N ILE A 581 -7.00 -18.69 0.81
CA ILE A 581 -5.76 -18.39 0.10
C ILE A 581 -6.04 -17.33 -0.96
N GLY A 582 -5.51 -16.13 -0.71
CA GLY A 582 -5.65 -14.97 -1.59
C GLY A 582 -6.01 -13.70 -0.82
N ALA A 583 -5.78 -12.55 -1.45
CA ALA A 583 -6.20 -11.28 -0.89
C ALA A 583 -7.72 -11.12 -1.08
N ASN A 584 -8.44 -10.95 0.03
CA ASN A 584 -9.80 -10.43 0.02
C ASN A 584 -9.69 -8.99 0.52
N LEU A 585 -9.79 -8.00 -0.38
CA LEU A 585 -9.95 -6.59 -0.04
C LEU A 585 -11.42 -6.27 0.17
#